data_AF-A0A366W2B8-F1
#
_entry.id   AF-A0A366W2B8-F1
#
_cell.length_a   1.000
_cell.length_b   1.000
_cell.length_c   1.000
_cell.angle_alpha   90.00
_cell.angle_beta   90.00
_cell.angle_gamma   90.00
#
_symmetry.space_group_name_H-M   'P 1'
#
loop_
_entity.id
_entity.type
_entity.pdbx_description
1 polymer ?
#
loop_
_entity_poly.entity_id
_entity_poly.type
_entity_poly.pdbx_seq_one_letter_code
_entity_poly.pdbx_strand_id
1 'polypeptide(L)'
;MKVVDIKLLPVSSPTFQALIQEQIAVQKETKLIDLIAECKEILAIRLDGRLIAYATFDLIDGQMMRVNSLHFRDLFQHHVLAQYWLSRYVKRKIADKCYLNFLIAS
;
A
#
# COMPACT_ATOMS: atom_id res chain seq x y z
N MET A 1 17.51 1.66 13.96
CA MET A 1 16.79 2.68 13.17
C MET A 1 15.57 1.99 12.58
N LYS A 2 14.34 2.45 12.85
CA LYS A 2 13.15 1.74 12.34
C LYS A 2 13.11 1.80 10.83
N VAL A 3 13.01 0.66 10.16
CA VAL A 3 13.09 0.59 8.69
C VAL A 3 11.68 0.56 8.13
N VAL A 4 11.34 1.57 7.33
CA VAL A 4 10.12 1.53 6.50
C VAL A 4 10.49 0.87 5.18
N ASP A 5 9.95 -0.32 4.94
CA ASP A 5 10.07 -1.03 3.68
C ASP A 5 8.77 -0.93 2.87
N ILE A 6 8.93 -0.86 1.55
CA ILE A 6 7.83 -0.79 0.58
C ILE A 6 8.09 -1.88 -0.45
N LYS A 7 7.17 -2.83 -0.59
CA LYS A 7 7.28 -3.97 -1.49
C LYS A 7 6.01 -4.18 -2.30
N LEU A 8 6.15 -4.75 -3.49
CA LEU A 8 4.99 -5.26 -4.22
C LEU A 8 4.48 -6.51 -3.53
N LEU A 9 3.16 -6.55 -3.36
CA LEU A 9 2.47 -7.69 -2.79
C LEU A 9 1.32 -8.06 -3.75
N PRO A 10 1.25 -9.33 -4.18
CA PRO A 10 0.12 -9.80 -4.99
C PRO A 10 -1.18 -9.67 -4.21
N VAL A 11 -2.26 -9.31 -4.89
CA VAL A 11 -3.58 -9.28 -4.25
C VAL A 11 -4.04 -10.66 -3.80
N SER A 12 -3.53 -11.72 -4.41
CA SER A 12 -3.77 -13.10 -3.99
C SER A 12 -3.02 -13.50 -2.72
N SER A 13 -2.10 -12.68 -2.21
CA SER A 13 -1.31 -13.05 -1.04
C SER A 13 -2.19 -13.17 0.22
N PRO A 14 -1.97 -14.18 1.08
CA PRO A 14 -2.74 -14.34 2.32
C PRO A 14 -2.68 -13.11 3.22
N THR A 15 -1.52 -12.44 3.25
CA THR A 15 -1.32 -11.22 4.04
C THR A 15 -2.22 -10.08 3.56
N PHE A 16 -2.37 -9.90 2.25
CA PHE A 16 -3.23 -8.86 1.71
C PHE A 16 -4.71 -9.21 1.82
N GLN A 17 -5.08 -10.47 1.59
CA GLN A 17 -6.44 -10.94 1.80
C GLN A 17 -6.90 -10.72 3.24
N ALA A 18 -6.05 -11.00 4.23
CA ALA A 18 -6.34 -10.70 5.62
C ALA A 18 -6.53 -9.19 5.89
N LEU A 19 -5.71 -8.33 5.30
CA LEU A 19 -5.86 -6.86 5.42
C LEU A 19 -7.19 -6.36 4.84
N ILE A 20 -7.58 -6.86 3.67
CA ILE A 20 -8.85 -6.48 3.04
C ILE A 20 -9.99 -6.85 3.97
N GLN A 21 -9.98 -8.07 4.52
CA GLN A 21 -11.02 -8.54 5.43
C GLN A 21 -11.09 -7.70 6.72
N GLU A 22 -9.92 -7.33 7.28
CA GLU A 22 -9.85 -6.40 8.43
C GLU A 22 -10.50 -5.05 8.09
N GLN A 23 -10.19 -4.46 6.92
CA GLN A 23 -10.76 -3.17 6.55
C GLN A 23 -12.23 -3.21 6.18
N ILE A 24 -12.71 -4.27 5.53
CA ILE A 24 -14.14 -4.45 5.28
C ILE A 24 -14.90 -4.51 6.61
N ALA A 25 -14.37 -5.25 7.59
CA ALA A 25 -14.98 -5.37 8.91
C ALA A 25 -15.05 -4.03 9.66
N VAL A 26 -14.02 -3.20 9.52
CA VAL A 26 -13.92 -1.90 10.20
C VAL A 26 -14.73 -0.81 9.51
N GLN A 27 -14.66 -0.74 8.18
CA GLN A 27 -15.24 0.36 7.40
C GLN A 27 -16.67 0.07 6.93
N LYS A 28 -17.16 -1.18 7.01
CA LYS A 28 -18.47 -1.61 6.47
C LYS A 28 -18.70 -1.18 5.01
N GLU A 29 -17.62 -0.96 4.25
CA GLU A 29 -17.68 -0.43 2.89
C GLU A 29 -17.41 -1.55 1.88
N THR A 30 -18.48 -1.99 1.22
CA THR A 30 -18.47 -2.97 0.13
C THR A 30 -17.60 -2.51 -1.06
N LYS A 31 -17.36 -1.20 -1.19
CA LYS A 31 -16.61 -0.57 -2.29
C LYS A 31 -15.13 -0.94 -2.34
N LEU A 32 -14.55 -1.42 -1.23
CA LEU A 32 -13.14 -1.79 -1.20
C LEU A 32 -12.85 -3.02 -2.07
N ILE A 33 -13.79 -3.96 -2.15
CA ILE A 33 -13.68 -5.13 -3.02
C ILE A 33 -13.65 -4.69 -4.49
N ASP A 34 -14.53 -3.77 -4.87
CA ASP A 34 -14.61 -3.25 -6.24
C ASP A 34 -13.35 -2.46 -6.62
N LEU A 35 -12.81 -1.66 -5.70
CA LEU A 35 -11.59 -0.88 -5.91
C LEU A 35 -10.33 -1.71 -6.14
N ILE A 36 -10.31 -2.94 -5.61
CA ILE A 36 -9.14 -3.82 -5.67
C ILE A 36 -9.32 -4.93 -6.72
N ALA A 37 -10.54 -5.20 -7.18
CA ALA A 37 -10.84 -6.23 -8.19
C ALA A 37 -10.02 -6.08 -9.48
N GLU A 38 -9.68 -4.85 -9.86
CA GLU A 38 -8.87 -4.55 -11.04
C GLU A 38 -7.35 -4.51 -10.76
N CYS A 39 -6.95 -4.49 -9.49
CA CYS A 39 -5.55 -4.46 -9.09
C CYS A 39 -4.96 -5.88 -9.05
N LYS A 40 -3.88 -6.15 -9.77
CA LYS A 40 -3.13 -7.42 -9.64
C LYS A 40 -2.15 -7.41 -8.46
N GLU A 41 -1.65 -6.22 -8.13
CA GLU A 41 -0.64 -6.00 -7.11
C GLU A 41 -0.90 -4.69 -6.38
N ILE A 42 -0.37 -4.60 -5.18
CA ILE A 42 -0.40 -3.40 -4.34
C ILE A 42 0.98 -3.14 -3.74
N LEU A 43 1.21 -1.91 -3.28
CA LEU A 43 2.39 -1.56 -2.52
C LEU A 43 2.12 -1.77 -1.03
N ALA A 44 2.72 -2.82 -0.45
CA ALA A 44 2.70 -3.07 0.98
C ALA A 44 3.75 -2.20 1.68
N ILE A 45 3.34 -1.46 2.71
CA ILE A 45 4.20 -0.54 3.46
C ILE A 45 4.33 -1.08 4.89
N ARG A 46 5.55 -1.47 5.24
CA ARG A 46 5.85 -2.10 6.52
C ARG A 46 6.80 -1.23 7.33
N LEU A 47 6.63 -1.25 8.63
CA LEU A 47 7.53 -0.64 9.61
C LEU A 47 8.01 -1.76 10.53
N ASP A 48 9.32 -1.98 10.56
CA ASP A 48 9.94 -3.08 11.32
C ASP A 48 9.29 -4.44 10.99
N GLY A 49 9.04 -4.70 9.70
CA GLY A 49 8.40 -5.92 9.20
C GLY A 49 6.89 -6.02 9.43
N ARG A 50 6.28 -5.08 10.19
CA ARG A 50 4.83 -5.05 10.42
C ARG A 50 4.14 -4.21 9.36
N LEU A 51 3.10 -4.76 8.75
CA LEU A 51 2.28 -4.06 7.75
C LEU A 51 1.45 -2.96 8.42
N ILE A 52 1.75 -1.71 8.07
CA ILE A 52 1.12 -0.51 8.67
C ILE A 52 0.19 0.21 7.69
N ALA A 53 0.44 0.07 6.39
CA ALA A 53 -0.38 0.65 5.34
C ALA A 53 -0.20 -0.13 4.03
N TYR A 54 -1.09 0.11 3.08
CA TYR A 54 -0.90 -0.32 1.71
C TYR A 54 -1.40 0.73 0.73
N ALA A 55 -0.87 0.72 -0.49
CA ALA A 55 -1.25 1.66 -1.53
C ALA A 55 -1.63 0.94 -2.83
N THR A 56 -2.68 1.46 -3.47
CA THR A 56 -3.00 1.13 -4.87
C THR A 56 -2.18 2.06 -5.77
N PHE A 57 -1.90 1.60 -6.98
CA PHE A 57 -1.13 2.38 -7.94
C PHE A 57 -1.52 2.06 -9.37
N ASP A 58 -1.30 3.04 -10.25
CA ASP A 58 -1.34 2.87 -11.69
C ASP A 58 0.08 2.89 -12.27
N LEU A 59 0.23 2.31 -13.46
CA LEU A 59 1.44 2.41 -14.26
C LEU A 59 1.22 3.41 -15.39
N ILE A 60 1.99 4.51 -15.36
CA ILE A 60 2.12 5.45 -16.46
C ILE A 60 3.17 4.89 -17.42
N ASP A 61 2.83 4.79 -18.70
CA ASP A 61 3.69 4.22 -19.76
C ASP A 61 4.21 2.81 -19.44
N GLY A 62 3.48 2.06 -18.60
CA GLY A 62 3.84 0.70 -18.17
C GLY A 62 5.06 0.62 -17.22
N GLN A 63 5.65 1.74 -16.81
CA GLN A 63 6.89 1.75 -16.01
C GLN A 63 6.84 2.65 -14.79
N MET A 64 6.22 3.82 -14.90
CA MET A 64 6.23 4.83 -13.84
C MET A 64 5.05 4.59 -12.89
N MET A 65 5.32 4.38 -11.61
CA MET A 65 4.26 4.11 -10.63
C MET A 65 3.63 5.41 -10.13
N ARG A 66 2.30 5.51 -10.20
CA ARG A 66 1.52 6.58 -9.59
C ARG A 66 0.66 6.01 -8.48
N VAL A 67 0.89 6.43 -7.24
CA VAL A 67 0.04 6.04 -6.11
C VAL A 67 -1.32 6.74 -6.20
N ASN A 68 -2.40 5.95 -6.18
CA ASN A 68 -3.77 6.45 -6.26
C ASN A 68 -4.34 6.71 -4.88
N SER A 69 -4.35 5.67 -4.03
CA SER A 69 -4.83 5.75 -2.66
C SER A 69 -3.84 5.11 -1.69
N LEU A 70 -3.81 5.64 -0.46
CA LEU A 70 -3.02 5.09 0.64
C LEU A 70 -3.98 4.73 1.78
N HIS A 71 -3.99 3.46 2.13
CA HIS A 71 -4.88 2.86 3.10
C HIS A 71 -4.09 2.50 4.35
N PHE A 72 -4.46 3.11 5.47
CA PHE A 72 -3.80 2.87 6.76
C PHE A 72 -4.55 1.80 7.54
N ARG A 73 -3.80 1.00 8.30
CA ARG A 73 -4.38 0.09 9.29
C ARG A 73 -4.84 0.89 10.52
N ASP A 74 -5.83 0.39 11.26
CA ASP A 74 -6.49 1.07 12.39
C ASP A 74 -5.53 1.71 13.40
N LEU A 75 -4.40 1.04 13.68
CA LEU A 75 -3.32 1.55 14.53
C LEU A 75 -2.81 2.96 14.13
N PHE A 76 -2.98 3.35 12.87
CA PHE A 76 -2.62 4.66 12.34
C PHE A 76 -3.81 5.49 11.88
N GLN A 77 -5.03 4.94 11.86
CA GLN A 77 -6.20 5.58 11.25
C GLN A 77 -6.66 6.84 12.00
N HIS A 78 -6.29 7.01 13.27
CA HIS A 78 -6.58 8.22 14.06
C HIS A 78 -5.36 9.13 14.27
N HIS A 79 -4.22 8.82 13.65
CA HIS A 79 -3.00 9.61 13.77
C HIS A 79 -2.75 10.45 12.51
N VAL A 80 -3.47 11.57 12.37
CA VAL A 80 -3.41 12.47 11.21
C VAL A 80 -1.98 12.88 10.84
N LEU A 81 -1.14 13.24 11.82
CA LEU A 81 0.26 13.57 11.58
C LEU A 81 1.06 12.38 11.05
N ALA A 82 0.84 11.18 11.60
CA ALA A 82 1.53 9.98 11.13
C ALA A 82 1.11 9.62 9.70
N GLN A 83 -0.18 9.74 9.39
CA GLN A 83 -0.68 9.56 8.02
C GLN A 83 -0.06 10.56 7.04
N TYR A 84 -0.01 11.82 7.44
CA TYR A 84 0.61 12.88 6.65
C TYR A 84 2.08 12.59 6.35
N TRP A 85 2.87 12.29 7.38
CA TRP A 85 4.29 11.98 7.24
C TRP A 85 4.53 10.73 6.40
N LEU A 86 3.78 9.65 6.64
CA LEU A 86 3.93 8.42 5.88
C LEU A 86 3.57 8.62 4.41
N SER A 87 2.49 9.36 4.10
CA SER A 87 2.09 9.63 2.73
C SER A 87 3.17 10.39 1.94
N ARG A 88 3.79 11.40 2.57
CA ARG A 88 4.93 12.15 2.01
C ARG A 88 6.13 11.25 1.79
N TYR A 89 6.45 10.40 2.77
CA TYR A 89 7.58 9.49 2.71
C TYR A 89 7.43 8.47 1.58
N VAL A 90 6.26 7.83 1.48
CA VAL A 90 5.93 6.85 0.44
C VAL A 90 6.03 7.48 -0.95
N LYS A 91 5.42 8.66 -1.15
CA LYS A 91 5.52 9.39 -2.43
C LYS A 91 6.97 9.65 -2.83
N ARG A 92 7.81 10.13 -1.89
CA ARG A 92 9.24 10.36 -2.16
C ARG A 92 10.01 9.08 -2.49
N LYS A 93 9.69 7.97 -1.82
CA LYS A 93 10.36 6.68 -2.08
C LYS A 93 10.00 6.06 -3.42
N ILE A 94 8.86 6.42 -3.99
CA ILE A 94 8.37 5.93 -5.28
C ILE A 94 8.75 6.88 -6.41
N ALA A 95 8.84 8.19 -6.17
CA ALA A 95 9.08 9.22 -7.19
C ALA A 95 10.26 8.92 -8.12
N ASP A 96 11.33 8.32 -7.59
CA ASP A 96 12.56 8.04 -8.33
C ASP A 96 12.70 6.54 -8.71
N LYS A 97 11.63 5.74 -8.58
CA LYS A 97 11.65 4.30 -8.84
C LYS A 97 10.64 3.93 -9.90
N CYS A 98 11.08 3.14 -10.88
CA CYS A 98 10.17 2.46 -11.80
C CYS A 98 9.63 1.17 -11.17
N TYR A 99 8.52 0.69 -11.71
CA TYR A 99 7.89 -0.56 -11.30
C TYR A 99 8.85 -1.76 -11.28
N LEU A 100 9.77 -1.82 -12.24
CA LEU A 100 10.80 -2.85 -12.31
C LEU A 100 11.72 -2.87 -11.08
N ASN A 101 12.03 -1.71 -10.49
CA ASN A 101 12.81 -1.66 -9.25
C ASN A 101 12.11 -2.40 -8.10
N PHE A 102 10.78 -2.41 -8.09
CA PHE A 102 10.01 -3.11 -7.07
C PHE A 102 9.86 -4.60 -7.38
N LEU A 103 9.68 -4.97 -8.65
CA LEU A 103 9.64 -6.39 -9.06
C LEU A 103 10.92 -7.14 -8.68
N ILE A 104 12.09 -6.53 -8.90
CA ILE A 104 13.39 -7.16 -8.60
C ILE A 104 13.63 -7.26 -7.08
N ALA A 105 13.06 -6.35 -6.30
CA ALA A 105 13.28 -6.26 -4.85
C ALA A 105 12.25 -7.04 -4.01
N SER A 106 11.19 -7.57 -4.64
CA SER A 106 10.09 -8.24 -3.95
C SER A 106 10.46 -9.65 -3.51
#